data_AF-A4IMX2-F1
#
_entry.id   AF-A4IMX2-F1
#
_cell.length_a   1.000
_cell.length_b   1.000
_cell.length_c   1.000
_cell.angle_alpha   90.00
_cell.angle_beta   90.00
_cell.angle_gamma   90.00
#
_symmetry.space_group_name_H-M   'P 1'
#
loop_
_entity.id
_entity.type
_entity.pdbx_description
1 polymer ?
#
loop_
_entity_poly.entity_id
_entity_poly.type
_entity_poly.pdbx_seq_one_letter_code
_entity_poly.pdbx_strand_id
1 'polypeptide(L)'
;MKPHTSEPDMIQGGSGQDDAAAMARYEKRQQARVLSREKRKKQYRFIGWLLFAFAVLWGMGALIWSGYGALKTTAGREIAIMRLKGAIEDRNAAALQVMLRVTDETVPLNDQTLTPLFAYFDQHPEAYKMLDEEFARQSEGKQVYIKGLTSHPPVFTIHVFENRYVFEPALYFIHARVADSEATLVVNGVKVKEEETKDPFVKKIGPYLPGAYTVTAVHPDGKKKTARVELFGGARVREVDITK
;
A
#
# COMPACT_ATOMS: atom_id res chain seq x y z
N MET A 1 25.08 49.44 79.62
CA MET A 1 24.36 50.62 80.13
C MET A 1 23.22 50.96 79.18
N LYS A 2 22.11 51.45 79.75
CA LYS A 2 20.74 51.59 79.22
C LYS A 2 20.57 52.55 78.02
N PRO A 3 19.38 52.54 77.36
CA PRO A 3 19.10 53.06 76.02
C PRO A 3 18.59 54.52 76.02
N HIS A 4 18.39 55.10 74.83
CA HIS A 4 17.51 56.26 74.65
C HIS A 4 16.53 56.02 73.50
N THR A 5 15.26 55.97 73.87
CA THR A 5 14.06 56.16 73.04
C THR A 5 13.47 57.52 73.41
N SER A 6 13.01 58.29 72.42
CA SER A 6 11.70 58.97 72.36
C SER A 6 11.77 60.06 71.27
N GLU A 7 11.16 59.91 70.08
CA GLU A 7 9.74 60.12 69.71
C GLU A 7 9.57 61.50 68.98
N PRO A 8 8.40 61.85 68.41
CA PRO A 8 8.11 61.82 66.98
C PRO A 8 7.96 63.23 66.35
N ASP A 9 8.02 63.33 65.02
CA ASP A 9 7.51 64.51 64.31
C ASP A 9 6.46 64.09 63.26
N MET A 10 5.21 64.43 63.56
CA MET A 10 4.10 64.54 62.62
C MET A 10 3.83 66.02 62.39
N ILE A 11 4.01 66.53 61.16
CA ILE A 11 3.28 67.68 60.59
C ILE A 11 3.30 67.46 59.05
N GLN A 12 2.22 67.12 58.33
CA GLN A 12 0.97 67.84 58.01
C GLN A 12 0.99 68.33 56.54
N GLY A 13 -0.02 67.91 55.78
CA GLY A 13 -0.68 68.75 54.76
C GLY A 13 -0.12 68.74 53.33
N GLY A 14 -0.70 67.91 52.45
CA GLY A 14 -0.54 68.02 51.00
C GLY A 14 -1.62 67.26 50.21
N SER A 15 -2.59 68.02 49.67
CA SER A 15 -3.41 67.74 48.47
C SER A 15 -4.04 66.35 48.26
N GLY A 16 -5.33 66.21 48.60
CA GLY A 16 -6.19 65.07 48.23
C GLY A 16 -6.39 64.83 46.71
N GLN A 17 -5.74 65.60 45.84
CA GLN A 17 -5.66 65.35 44.39
C GLN A 17 -4.51 64.41 44.01
N ASP A 18 -3.43 64.39 44.79
CA ASP A 18 -2.25 63.57 44.52
C ASP A 18 -2.43 62.12 45.01
N ASP A 19 -3.16 61.94 46.11
CA ASP A 19 -3.51 60.61 46.63
C ASP A 19 -4.49 59.87 45.72
N ALA A 20 -5.47 60.57 45.14
CA ALA A 20 -6.40 60.00 44.17
C ALA A 20 -5.69 59.61 42.85
N ALA A 21 -4.75 60.44 42.39
CA ALA A 21 -3.93 60.13 41.22
C ALA A 21 -2.91 59.00 41.49
N ALA A 22 -2.37 58.90 42.70
CA ALA A 22 -1.48 57.83 43.14
C ALA A 22 -2.23 56.49 43.25
N MET A 23 -3.44 56.48 43.82
CA MET A 23 -4.31 55.31 43.90
C MET A 23 -4.74 54.83 42.50
N ALA A 24 -5.14 55.74 41.60
CA ALA A 24 -5.48 55.38 40.23
C ALA A 24 -4.28 54.78 39.46
N ARG A 25 -3.06 55.29 39.68
CA ARG A 25 -1.83 54.70 39.11
C ARG A 25 -1.48 53.35 39.73
N TYR A 26 -1.77 53.14 41.01
CA TYR A 26 -1.56 51.89 41.71
C TYR A 26 -2.54 50.80 41.25
N GLU A 27 -3.82 51.14 41.11
CA GLU A 27 -4.87 50.26 40.56
C GLU A 27 -4.59 49.91 39.09
N LYS A 28 -4.20 50.89 38.27
CA LYS A 28 -3.83 50.65 36.86
C LYS A 28 -2.60 49.73 36.73
N ARG A 29 -1.64 49.81 37.65
CA ARG A 29 -0.48 48.90 37.74
C ARG A 29 -0.86 47.51 38.26
N GLN A 30 -1.78 47.41 39.21
CA GLN A 30 -2.34 46.14 39.70
C GLN A 30 -3.13 45.42 38.59
N GLN A 31 -4.02 46.12 37.90
CA GLN A 31 -4.77 45.57 36.76
C GLN A 31 -3.84 45.13 35.62
N ALA A 32 -2.80 45.91 35.30
CA ALA A 32 -1.79 45.51 34.31
C ALA A 32 -0.97 44.27 34.73
N ARG A 33 -0.73 44.07 36.03
CA ARG A 33 -0.04 42.88 36.58
C ARG A 33 -0.93 41.64 36.58
N VAL A 34 -2.23 41.78 36.82
CA VAL A 34 -3.19 40.68 36.75
C VAL A 34 -3.43 40.25 35.28
N LEU A 35 -3.66 41.21 34.37
CA LEU A 35 -3.83 40.95 32.94
C LEU A 35 -2.58 40.32 32.30
N SER A 36 -1.38 40.71 32.73
CA SER A 36 -0.14 40.09 32.24
C SER A 36 0.09 38.68 32.79
N ARG A 37 -0.36 38.36 34.02
CA ARG A 37 -0.36 37.00 34.57
C ARG A 37 -1.34 36.07 33.84
N GLU A 38 -2.52 36.56 33.47
CA GLU A 38 -3.50 35.76 32.71
C GLU A 38 -3.05 35.50 31.26
N LYS A 39 -2.46 36.50 30.59
CA LYS A 39 -1.90 36.33 29.24
C LYS A 39 -0.75 35.31 29.23
N ARG A 40 0.14 35.33 30.22
CA ARG A 40 1.21 34.33 30.36
C ARG A 40 0.65 32.92 30.59
N LYS A 41 -0.35 32.74 31.46
CA LYS A 41 -0.98 31.42 31.67
C LYS A 41 -1.63 30.87 30.38
N LYS A 42 -2.30 31.71 29.59
CA LYS A 42 -2.88 31.31 28.29
C LYS A 42 -1.79 30.95 27.28
N GLN A 43 -0.69 31.70 27.22
CA GLN A 43 0.46 31.39 26.36
C GLN A 43 1.14 30.08 26.76
N TYR A 44 1.38 29.83 28.06
CA TYR A 44 1.96 28.56 28.51
C TYR A 44 1.02 27.37 28.26
N ARG A 45 -0.30 27.55 28.39
CA ARG A 45 -1.28 26.52 27.98
C ARG A 45 -1.24 26.24 26.48
N PHE A 46 -1.10 27.29 25.66
CA PHE A 46 -1.03 27.16 24.20
C PHE A 46 0.28 26.51 23.75
N ILE A 47 1.41 26.86 24.36
CA ILE A 47 2.72 26.24 24.14
C ILE A 47 2.71 24.78 24.60
N GLY A 48 2.11 24.48 25.75
CA GLY A 48 1.93 23.09 26.22
C GLY A 48 1.08 22.26 25.24
N TRP A 49 0.02 22.84 24.68
CA TRP A 49 -0.81 22.17 23.68
C TRP A 49 -0.08 21.97 22.34
N LEU A 50 0.74 22.94 21.92
CA LEU A 50 1.60 22.82 20.74
C LEU A 50 2.66 21.74 20.91
N LEU A 51 3.33 21.66 22.07
CA LEU A 51 4.31 20.63 22.37
C LEU A 51 3.66 19.23 22.43
N PHE A 52 2.45 19.13 22.96
CA PHE A 52 1.68 17.89 22.96
C PHE A 52 1.29 17.48 21.53
N ALA A 53 0.77 18.42 20.73
CA ALA A 53 0.46 18.17 19.33
C ALA A 53 1.70 17.74 18.53
N PHE A 54 2.86 18.36 18.80
CA PHE A 54 4.13 17.99 18.19
C PHE A 54 4.59 16.59 18.63
N ALA A 55 4.43 16.23 19.92
CA ALA A 55 4.74 14.89 20.42
C ALA A 55 3.81 13.81 19.83
N VAL A 56 2.53 14.13 19.64
CA VAL A 56 1.57 13.23 18.96
C VAL A 56 1.92 13.08 17.47
N LEU A 57 2.23 14.18 16.78
CA LEU A 57 2.70 14.14 15.39
C LEU A 57 4.02 13.37 15.26
N TRP A 58 4.94 13.54 16.20
CA TRP A 58 6.21 12.82 16.23
C TRP A 58 6.03 11.34 16.56
N GLY A 59 5.10 10.99 17.44
CA GLY A 59 4.69 9.61 17.73
C GLY A 59 4.02 8.93 16.53
N MET A 60 3.15 9.64 15.79
CA MET A 60 2.58 9.16 14.53
C MET A 60 3.66 9.03 13.44
N GLY A 61 4.57 9.99 13.33
CA GLY A 61 5.71 9.93 12.41
C GLY A 61 6.64 8.77 12.72
N ALA A 62 6.90 8.50 14.01
CA ALA A 62 7.68 7.35 14.46
C ALA A 62 6.95 6.01 14.27
N LEU A 63 5.62 5.96 14.37
CA LEU A 63 4.83 4.77 14.00
C LEU A 63 4.88 4.50 12.50
N ILE A 64 4.85 5.54 11.67
CA ILE A 64 5.03 5.42 10.22
C ILE A 64 6.47 4.96 9.91
N TRP A 65 7.49 5.51 10.57
CA TRP A 65 8.91 5.19 10.33
C TRP A 65 9.35 3.82 10.90
N SER A 66 8.85 3.44 12.07
CA SER A 66 9.11 2.13 12.69
C SER A 66 8.43 0.99 11.93
N GLY A 67 7.34 1.28 11.20
CA GLY A 67 6.73 0.37 10.24
C GLY A 67 7.64 0.01 9.05
N TYR A 68 8.58 0.89 8.65
CA TYR A 68 9.51 0.62 7.55
C TYR A 68 10.77 -0.15 7.99
N GLY A 69 11.21 -0.02 9.24
CA GLY A 69 12.45 -0.65 9.74
C GLY A 69 12.29 -2.09 10.25
N ALA A 70 11.10 -2.48 10.71
CA ALA A 70 10.85 -3.80 11.31
C ALA A 70 10.57 -4.94 10.30
N LEU A 71 10.56 -4.61 9.00
CA LEU A 71 10.08 -5.45 7.88
C LEU A 71 11.00 -6.60 7.45
N LYS A 72 12.03 -6.96 8.23
CA LYS A 72 12.91 -8.12 7.92
C LYS A 72 12.62 -9.36 8.76
N THR A 73 11.60 -9.32 9.62
CA THR A 73 11.19 -10.44 10.49
C THR A 73 10.05 -11.25 9.86
N THR A 74 9.86 -12.50 10.30
CA THR A 74 8.72 -13.37 9.90
C THR A 74 7.37 -12.66 10.00
N ALA A 75 7.19 -11.82 11.01
CA ALA A 75 5.98 -10.99 11.18
C ALA A 75 5.79 -9.99 10.01
N GLY A 76 6.86 -9.36 9.53
CA GLY A 76 6.79 -8.46 8.37
C GLY A 76 6.39 -9.19 7.08
N ARG A 77 6.82 -10.44 6.94
CA ARG A 77 6.46 -11.31 5.81
C ARG A 77 4.98 -11.68 5.84
N GLU A 78 4.48 -12.11 6.99
CA GLU A 78 3.07 -12.47 7.19
C GLU A 78 2.15 -11.28 6.92
N ILE A 79 2.51 -10.09 7.42
CA ILE A 79 1.78 -8.85 7.15
C ILE A 79 1.77 -8.55 5.64
N ALA A 80 2.88 -8.76 4.93
CA ALA A 80 2.93 -8.54 3.49
C ALA A 80 2.00 -9.48 2.73
N ILE A 81 1.94 -10.78 3.06
CA ILE A 81 1.04 -11.71 2.35
C ILE A 81 -0.43 -11.42 2.71
N MET A 82 -0.72 -11.06 3.96
CA MET A 82 -2.06 -10.65 4.38
C MET A 82 -2.53 -9.42 3.57
N ARG A 83 -1.67 -8.42 3.39
CA ARG A 83 -1.98 -7.24 2.56
C ARG A 83 -2.17 -7.60 1.09
N LEU A 84 -1.39 -8.54 0.55
CA LEU A 84 -1.55 -9.00 -0.83
C LEU A 84 -2.94 -9.65 -1.01
N LYS A 85 -3.28 -10.59 -0.12
CA LYS A 85 -4.58 -11.28 -0.15
C LYS A 85 -5.74 -10.30 0.01
N GLY A 86 -5.65 -9.37 0.96
CA GLY A 86 -6.65 -8.32 1.15
C GLY A 86 -6.80 -7.42 -0.09
N ALA A 87 -5.69 -7.03 -0.73
CA ALA A 87 -5.75 -6.26 -1.97
C ALA A 87 -6.39 -7.02 -3.14
N ILE A 88 -6.25 -8.35 -3.20
CA ILE A 88 -6.96 -9.19 -4.17
C ILE A 88 -8.46 -9.24 -3.84
N GLU A 89 -8.80 -9.49 -2.57
CA GLU A 89 -10.19 -9.56 -2.08
C GLU A 89 -10.95 -8.25 -2.30
N ASP A 90 -10.32 -7.12 -1.98
CA ASP A 90 -10.89 -5.78 -2.15
C ASP A 90 -10.84 -5.28 -3.60
N ARG A 91 -10.32 -6.08 -4.54
CA ARG A 91 -10.06 -5.70 -5.95
C ARG A 91 -9.23 -4.42 -6.09
N ASN A 92 -8.31 -4.20 -5.16
CA ASN A 92 -7.54 -2.97 -5.06
C ASN A 92 -6.30 -3.03 -5.96
N ALA A 93 -6.50 -2.73 -7.24
CA ALA A 93 -5.44 -2.73 -8.25
C ALA A 93 -4.29 -1.77 -7.90
N ALA A 94 -4.58 -0.59 -7.33
CA ALA A 94 -3.56 0.37 -6.93
C ALA A 94 -2.65 -0.18 -5.82
N ALA A 95 -3.22 -0.88 -4.83
CA ALA A 95 -2.43 -1.56 -3.81
C ALA A 95 -1.57 -2.68 -4.42
N LEU A 96 -2.14 -3.49 -5.33
CA LEU A 96 -1.39 -4.54 -6.02
C LEU A 96 -0.24 -3.98 -6.86
N GLN A 97 -0.40 -2.85 -7.55
CA GLN A 97 0.68 -2.23 -8.33
C GLN A 97 1.90 -1.86 -7.48
N VAL A 98 1.71 -1.51 -6.21
CA VAL A 98 2.80 -1.16 -5.29
C VAL A 98 3.49 -2.40 -4.70
N MET A 99 2.77 -3.52 -4.63
CA MET A 99 3.21 -4.77 -4.02
C MET A 99 3.78 -5.77 -5.02
N LEU A 100 3.26 -5.76 -6.24
CA LEU A 100 3.68 -6.64 -7.32
C LEU A 100 4.90 -6.06 -8.02
N ARG A 101 5.82 -6.93 -8.41
CA ARG A 101 6.96 -6.60 -9.24
C ARG A 101 6.97 -7.52 -10.45
N VAL A 102 6.79 -6.95 -11.63
CA VAL A 102 6.95 -7.67 -12.90
C VAL A 102 8.28 -7.23 -13.51
N THR A 103 9.13 -8.19 -13.87
CA THR A 103 10.42 -7.90 -14.53
C THR A 103 10.30 -7.70 -16.03
N ASP A 104 9.21 -8.18 -16.63
CA ASP A 104 8.92 -8.07 -18.05
C ASP A 104 8.13 -6.78 -18.32
N GLU A 105 8.76 -5.80 -18.98
CA GLU A 105 8.17 -4.51 -19.29
C GLU A 105 6.98 -4.60 -20.26
N THR A 106 6.82 -5.73 -20.97
CA THR A 106 5.70 -5.94 -21.89
C THR A 106 4.37 -6.20 -21.17
N VAL A 107 4.40 -6.44 -19.85
CA VAL A 107 3.22 -6.72 -19.02
C VAL A 107 3.05 -5.60 -17.99
N PRO A 108 2.37 -4.49 -18.35
CA PRO A 108 2.15 -3.39 -17.42
C PRO A 108 1.22 -3.83 -16.29
N LEU A 109 1.50 -3.40 -15.06
CA LEU A 109 0.59 -3.57 -13.93
C LEU A 109 -0.42 -2.41 -13.92
N ASN A 110 -1.65 -2.69 -14.34
CA ASN A 110 -2.75 -1.72 -14.32
C ASN A 110 -4.09 -2.45 -14.09
N ASP A 111 -5.17 -1.68 -14.00
CA ASP A 111 -6.50 -2.20 -13.69
C ASP A 111 -6.97 -3.24 -14.71
N GLN A 112 -6.67 -3.04 -16.00
CA GLN A 112 -7.06 -3.96 -17.07
C GLN A 112 -6.30 -5.28 -17.00
N THR A 113 -4.98 -5.24 -16.74
CA THR A 113 -4.16 -6.46 -16.68
C THR A 113 -4.36 -7.25 -15.39
N LEU A 114 -4.80 -6.60 -14.31
CA LEU A 114 -5.13 -7.24 -13.03
C LEU A 114 -6.60 -7.72 -12.93
N THR A 115 -7.49 -7.22 -13.78
CA THR A 115 -8.90 -7.68 -13.81
C THR A 115 -9.05 -9.21 -13.90
N PRO A 116 -8.29 -9.92 -14.75
CA PRO A 116 -8.33 -11.39 -14.81
C PRO A 116 -7.98 -12.07 -13.49
N LEU A 117 -7.05 -11.49 -12.70
CA LEU A 117 -6.68 -12.02 -11.40
C LEU A 117 -7.86 -11.98 -10.45
N PHE A 118 -8.54 -10.84 -10.35
CA PHE A 118 -9.73 -10.70 -9.50
C PHE A 118 -10.84 -11.65 -9.93
N ALA A 119 -11.11 -11.72 -11.24
CA ALA A 119 -12.13 -12.62 -11.78
C ALA A 119 -11.86 -14.10 -11.46
N TYR A 120 -10.59 -14.50 -11.36
CA TYR A 120 -10.22 -15.85 -10.94
C TYR A 120 -10.53 -16.09 -9.46
N PHE A 121 -10.13 -15.18 -8.56
CA PHE A 121 -10.39 -15.34 -7.12
C PHE A 121 -11.87 -15.27 -6.76
N ASP A 122 -12.69 -14.54 -7.54
CA ASP A 122 -14.15 -14.56 -7.40
C ASP A 122 -14.74 -15.95 -7.66
N GLN A 123 -14.17 -16.67 -8.65
CA GLN A 123 -14.63 -17.99 -9.09
C GLN A 123 -14.03 -19.12 -8.24
N HIS A 124 -12.86 -18.87 -7.64
CA HIS A 124 -12.06 -19.85 -6.90
C HIS A 124 -11.64 -19.31 -5.53
N PRO A 125 -12.56 -19.19 -4.55
CA PRO A 125 -12.20 -18.75 -3.20
C PRO A 125 -11.17 -19.68 -2.52
N GLU A 126 -11.08 -20.94 -2.93
CA GLU A 126 -10.05 -21.88 -2.49
C GLU A 126 -8.62 -21.47 -2.89
N ALA A 127 -8.47 -20.59 -3.88
CA ALA A 127 -7.17 -20.09 -4.33
C ALA A 127 -6.41 -19.34 -3.22
N TYR A 128 -7.12 -18.72 -2.27
CA TYR A 128 -6.48 -18.08 -1.10
C TYR A 128 -5.74 -19.10 -0.23
N LYS A 129 -6.31 -20.30 -0.05
CA LYS A 129 -5.66 -21.39 0.68
C LYS A 129 -4.43 -21.89 -0.07
N MET A 130 -4.52 -22.01 -1.40
CA MET A 130 -3.36 -22.37 -2.24
C MET A 130 -2.22 -21.36 -2.08
N LEU A 131 -2.52 -20.06 -2.03
CA LEU A 131 -1.50 -19.03 -1.77
C LEU A 131 -0.85 -19.19 -0.39
N ASP A 132 -1.64 -19.45 0.66
CA ASP A 132 -1.10 -19.66 2.01
C ASP A 132 -0.13 -20.85 2.04
N GLU A 133 -0.48 -21.96 1.37
CA GLU A 133 0.39 -23.14 1.25
C GLU A 133 1.66 -22.85 0.43
N GLU A 134 1.54 -22.11 -0.68
CA GLU A 134 2.70 -21.69 -1.49
C GLU A 134 3.65 -20.80 -0.70
N PHE A 135 3.12 -19.84 0.05
CA PHE A 135 3.96 -18.98 0.88
C PHE A 135 4.56 -19.75 2.05
N ALA A 136 3.85 -20.69 2.68
CA ALA A 136 4.44 -21.53 3.72
C ALA A 136 5.66 -22.32 3.19
N ARG A 137 5.53 -22.93 2.00
CA ARG A 137 6.64 -23.64 1.32
C ARG A 137 7.84 -22.74 1.05
N GLN A 138 7.61 -21.50 0.64
CA GLN A 138 8.68 -20.53 0.37
C GLN A 138 9.42 -20.07 1.64
N SER A 139 8.80 -20.11 2.83
CA SER A 139 9.48 -19.75 4.10
C SER A 139 10.37 -20.85 4.66
N GLU A 140 10.10 -22.11 4.37
CA GLU A 140 10.79 -23.24 5.00
C GLU A 140 12.25 -23.45 4.51
N GLY A 141 12.77 -22.58 3.64
CA GLY A 141 14.17 -22.63 3.17
C GLY A 141 14.54 -23.88 2.37
N LYS A 142 13.59 -24.79 2.10
CA LYS A 142 13.82 -26.08 1.44
C LYS A 142 13.73 -26.02 -0.08
N GLN A 143 13.17 -24.96 -0.65
CA GLN A 143 13.03 -24.79 -2.09
C GLN A 143 13.25 -23.34 -2.47
N VAL A 144 14.49 -23.01 -2.89
CA VAL A 144 14.69 -21.85 -3.75
C VAL A 144 13.94 -22.18 -5.03
N TYR A 145 12.97 -21.35 -5.42
CA TYR A 145 12.37 -21.47 -6.73
C TYR A 145 13.48 -21.27 -7.78
N ILE A 146 13.94 -22.36 -8.38
CA ILE A 146 14.84 -22.30 -9.52
C ILE A 146 13.98 -22.44 -10.77
N LYS A 147 13.94 -21.36 -11.55
CA LYS A 147 13.26 -21.29 -12.85
C LYS A 147 13.76 -22.44 -13.73
N GLY A 148 12.83 -23.30 -14.18
CA GLY A 148 13.15 -24.45 -15.04
C GLY A 148 13.45 -25.77 -14.31
N LEU A 149 13.63 -25.77 -12.99
CA LEU A 149 13.85 -27.00 -12.19
C LEU A 149 12.71 -27.31 -11.22
N THR A 150 11.88 -26.31 -10.89
CA THR A 150 10.74 -26.49 -10.00
C THR A 150 9.53 -26.98 -10.80
N SER A 151 9.07 -28.21 -10.53
CA SER A 151 7.93 -28.82 -11.26
C SER A 151 6.61 -28.07 -11.06
N HIS A 152 6.45 -27.39 -9.91
CA HIS A 152 5.26 -26.59 -9.58
C HIS A 152 5.70 -25.19 -9.17
N PRO A 153 5.91 -24.29 -10.14
CA PRO A 153 6.38 -22.94 -9.85
C PRO A 153 5.27 -22.14 -9.14
N PRO A 154 5.59 -21.37 -8.07
CA PRO A 154 4.57 -20.65 -7.30
C PRO A 154 3.87 -19.60 -8.16
N VAL A 155 2.64 -19.26 -7.82
CA VAL A 155 1.88 -18.19 -8.48
C VAL A 155 2.49 -16.83 -8.18
N PHE A 156 2.91 -16.60 -6.93
CA PHE A 156 3.65 -15.43 -6.52
C PHE A 156 4.93 -15.85 -5.78
N THR A 157 6.07 -15.37 -6.27
CA THR A 157 7.34 -15.54 -5.55
C THR A 157 7.56 -14.32 -4.66
N ILE A 158 7.83 -14.54 -3.37
CA ILE A 158 8.10 -13.44 -2.45
C ILE A 158 9.59 -13.09 -2.43
N HIS A 159 9.90 -11.81 -2.61
CA HIS A 159 11.26 -11.28 -2.61
C HIS A 159 11.38 -10.11 -1.63
N VAL A 160 12.60 -9.88 -1.13
CA VAL A 160 12.93 -8.63 -0.45
C VAL A 160 13.59 -7.70 -1.47
N PHE A 161 12.98 -6.55 -1.72
CA PHE A 161 13.52 -5.49 -2.58
C PHE A 161 13.43 -4.16 -1.86
N GLU A 162 14.50 -3.36 -1.87
CA GLU A 162 14.53 -2.04 -1.21
C GLU A 162 14.00 -2.06 0.24
N ASN A 163 14.40 -3.08 1.01
CA ASN A 163 13.97 -3.32 2.39
C ASN A 163 12.46 -3.57 2.60
N ARG A 164 11.71 -3.96 1.55
CA ARG A 164 10.30 -4.38 1.65
C ARG A 164 10.06 -5.72 0.97
N TYR A 165 9.06 -6.46 1.44
CA TYR A 165 8.57 -7.64 0.72
C TYR A 165 7.77 -7.22 -0.50
N VAL A 166 8.11 -7.80 -1.65
CA VAL A 166 7.41 -7.64 -2.93
C VAL A 166 7.09 -9.01 -3.50
N PHE A 167 6.11 -9.08 -4.39
CA PHE A 167 5.61 -10.32 -4.96
C PHE A 167 5.81 -10.32 -6.47
N GLU A 168 6.56 -11.27 -6.98
CA GLU A 168 6.74 -11.48 -8.41
C GLU A 168 5.68 -12.47 -8.91
N PRO A 169 4.70 -12.03 -9.73
CA PRO A 169 3.71 -12.93 -10.30
C PRO A 169 4.33 -13.82 -11.37
N ALA A 170 3.79 -15.02 -11.44
CA ALA A 170 3.98 -15.93 -12.54
C ALA A 170 3.47 -15.34 -13.87
N LEU A 171 4.29 -15.44 -14.91
CA LEU A 171 3.88 -15.13 -16.28
C LEU A 171 3.55 -16.41 -17.05
N TYR A 172 2.41 -16.39 -17.73
CA TYR A 172 1.87 -17.52 -18.48
C TYR A 172 1.75 -17.21 -19.97
N PHE A 173 1.88 -18.23 -20.80
CA PHE A 173 1.63 -18.20 -22.23
C PHE A 173 0.50 -19.15 -22.58
N ILE A 174 -0.26 -18.83 -23.62
CA ILE A 174 -1.31 -19.69 -24.15
C ILE A 174 -0.89 -20.16 -25.54
N HIS A 175 -0.96 -21.47 -25.77
CA HIS A 175 -0.91 -22.09 -27.08
C HIS A 175 -2.34 -22.39 -27.51
N ALA A 176 -2.89 -21.51 -28.35
CA ALA A 176 -4.24 -21.64 -28.87
C ALA A 176 -4.23 -22.41 -30.19
N ARG A 177 -4.85 -23.59 -30.20
CA ARG A 177 -5.13 -24.34 -31.41
C ARG A 177 -6.39 -23.78 -32.08
N VAL A 178 -6.26 -23.41 -33.35
CA VAL A 178 -7.32 -22.81 -34.16
C VAL A 178 -7.61 -23.68 -35.38
N ALA A 179 -8.84 -23.63 -35.88
CA ALA A 179 -9.23 -24.42 -37.05
C ALA A 179 -8.73 -23.82 -38.37
N ASP A 180 -8.34 -22.54 -38.35
CA ASP A 180 -7.92 -21.77 -39.51
C ASP A 180 -6.67 -20.98 -39.12
N SER A 181 -5.59 -21.15 -39.88
CA SER A 181 -4.31 -20.46 -39.64
C SER A 181 -4.42 -18.94 -39.80
N GLU A 182 -5.37 -18.45 -40.59
CA GLU A 182 -5.61 -17.01 -40.80
C GLU A 182 -6.48 -16.39 -39.70
N ALA A 183 -7.05 -17.19 -38.78
CA ALA A 183 -7.87 -16.67 -37.70
C ALA A 183 -7.05 -15.78 -36.76
N THR A 184 -7.59 -14.62 -36.37
CA THR A 184 -6.93 -13.72 -35.41
C THR A 184 -7.40 -13.99 -34.00
N LEU A 185 -6.52 -13.82 -33.01
CA LEU A 185 -6.82 -14.01 -31.60
C LEU A 185 -7.15 -12.71 -30.89
N VAL A 186 -8.18 -12.79 -30.07
CA VAL A 186 -8.65 -11.74 -29.18
C VAL A 186 -8.68 -12.29 -27.77
N VAL A 187 -8.05 -11.60 -26.82
CA VAL A 187 -8.06 -11.97 -25.40
C VAL A 187 -8.80 -10.91 -24.60
N ASN A 188 -9.82 -11.33 -23.86
CA ASN A 188 -10.69 -10.44 -23.08
C ASN A 188 -11.23 -9.26 -23.91
N GLY A 189 -11.54 -9.51 -25.19
CA GLY A 189 -12.04 -8.49 -26.12
C GLY A 189 -10.97 -7.62 -26.80
N VAL A 190 -9.68 -7.79 -26.49
CA VAL A 190 -8.57 -7.02 -27.07
C VAL A 190 -7.80 -7.88 -28.07
N LYS A 191 -7.55 -7.37 -29.28
CA LYS A 191 -6.70 -8.04 -30.27
C LYS A 191 -5.26 -8.09 -29.75
N VAL A 192 -4.65 -9.28 -29.80
CA VAL A 192 -3.30 -9.49 -29.26
C VAL A 192 -2.28 -9.73 -30.36
N LYS A 193 -1.01 -9.51 -30.04
CA LYS A 193 0.10 -9.95 -30.90
C LYS A 193 0.28 -11.46 -30.73
N GLU A 194 0.44 -12.13 -31.85
CA GLU A 194 0.62 -13.58 -31.93
C GLU A 194 2.07 -13.87 -32.29
N GLU A 195 2.66 -14.85 -31.63
CA GLU A 195 3.93 -15.45 -32.02
C GLU A 195 3.66 -16.67 -32.90
N GLU A 196 4.34 -16.73 -34.04
CA GLU A 196 4.30 -17.90 -34.93
C GLU A 196 4.91 -19.12 -34.23
N THR A 197 4.30 -20.28 -34.43
CA THR A 197 4.83 -21.55 -33.98
C THR A 197 5.12 -22.46 -35.16
N LYS A 198 5.72 -23.63 -34.92
CA LYS A 198 6.01 -24.62 -35.97
C LYS A 198 4.74 -25.22 -36.58
N ASP A 199 3.62 -25.21 -35.86
CA ASP A 199 2.32 -25.65 -36.35
C ASP A 199 1.50 -24.40 -36.72
N PRO A 200 1.13 -24.19 -38.00
CA PRO A 200 0.38 -23.00 -38.42
C PRO A 200 -1.02 -22.91 -37.80
N PHE A 201 -1.53 -24.01 -37.26
CA PHE A 201 -2.81 -24.07 -36.54
C PHE A 201 -2.65 -23.83 -35.03
N VAL A 202 -1.44 -23.54 -34.54
CA VAL A 202 -1.17 -23.21 -33.15
C VAL A 202 -0.53 -21.83 -33.07
N LYS A 203 -1.20 -20.92 -32.37
CA LYS A 203 -0.74 -19.55 -32.12
C LYS A 203 -0.33 -19.41 -30.67
N LYS A 204 0.83 -18.79 -30.42
CA LYS A 204 1.30 -18.49 -29.07
C LYS A 204 1.03 -17.03 -28.73
N ILE A 205 0.48 -16.78 -27.54
CA ILE A 205 0.13 -15.44 -27.05
C ILE A 205 0.51 -15.29 -25.57
N GLY A 206 0.82 -14.06 -25.15
CA GLY A 206 1.30 -13.72 -23.82
C GLY A 206 2.60 -12.90 -23.86
N PRO A 207 3.27 -12.67 -22.72
CA PRO A 207 2.94 -13.22 -21.41
C PRO A 207 1.71 -12.58 -20.73
N TYR A 208 1.03 -13.35 -19.88
CA TYR A 208 -0.12 -12.93 -19.08
C TYR A 208 0.10 -13.15 -17.59
N LEU A 209 -0.50 -12.28 -16.77
CA LEU A 209 -0.56 -12.46 -15.33
C LEU A 209 -1.46 -13.65 -14.94
N PRO A 210 -1.41 -14.11 -13.67
CA PRO A 210 -2.33 -15.13 -13.23
C PRO A 210 -3.78 -14.61 -13.27
N GLY A 211 -4.73 -15.45 -13.69
CA GLY A 211 -6.14 -15.04 -13.76
C GLY A 211 -7.02 -15.88 -14.69
N ALA A 212 -8.28 -15.47 -14.80
CA ALA A 212 -9.28 -16.06 -15.68
C ALA A 212 -9.39 -15.24 -16.96
N TYR A 213 -9.17 -15.89 -18.10
CA TYR A 213 -9.13 -15.27 -19.42
C TYR A 213 -10.17 -15.87 -20.36
N THR A 214 -10.61 -15.07 -21.32
CA THR A 214 -11.42 -15.50 -22.45
C THR A 214 -10.61 -15.30 -23.73
N VAL A 215 -10.37 -16.38 -24.47
CA VAL A 215 -9.66 -16.36 -25.75
C VAL A 215 -10.66 -16.62 -26.86
N THR A 216 -10.73 -15.71 -27.82
CA THR A 216 -11.61 -15.80 -28.97
C THR A 216 -10.80 -15.86 -30.25
N ALA A 217 -11.01 -16.89 -31.05
CA ALA A 217 -10.56 -16.95 -32.43
C ALA A 217 -11.60 -16.29 -33.34
N VAL A 218 -11.17 -15.34 -34.16
CA VAL A 218 -11.98 -14.63 -35.15
C VAL A 218 -11.51 -15.04 -36.55
N HIS A 219 -12.33 -15.81 -37.24
CA HIS A 219 -12.06 -16.31 -38.59
C HIS A 219 -12.22 -15.21 -39.65
N PRO A 220 -11.60 -15.35 -40.84
CA PRO A 220 -11.77 -14.42 -41.95
C PRO A 220 -13.22 -14.26 -42.40
N ASP A 221 -14.05 -15.30 -42.24
CA ASP A 221 -15.49 -15.29 -42.52
C ASP A 221 -16.34 -14.59 -41.44
N GLY A 222 -15.68 -14.04 -40.41
CA GLY A 222 -16.30 -13.34 -39.30
C GLY A 222 -16.84 -14.25 -38.19
N LYS A 223 -16.77 -15.58 -38.34
CA LYS A 223 -17.16 -16.50 -37.27
C LYS A 223 -16.22 -16.37 -36.08
N LYS A 224 -16.80 -16.47 -34.88
CA LYS A 224 -16.07 -16.37 -33.61
C LYS A 224 -16.23 -17.66 -32.82
N LYS A 225 -15.13 -18.21 -32.34
CA LYS A 225 -15.11 -19.31 -31.38
C LYS A 225 -14.37 -18.87 -30.14
N THR A 226 -14.89 -19.21 -28.98
CA THR A 226 -14.41 -18.68 -27.71
C THR A 226 -14.19 -19.80 -26.71
N ALA A 227 -13.04 -19.76 -26.04
CA ALA A 227 -12.69 -20.67 -24.96
C ALA A 227 -12.34 -19.86 -23.71
N ARG A 228 -12.69 -20.41 -22.53
CA ARG A 228 -12.20 -19.90 -21.24
C ARG A 228 -10.89 -20.59 -20.90
N VAL A 229 -9.95 -19.83 -20.36
CA VAL A 229 -8.63 -20.31 -19.98
C VAL A 229 -8.27 -19.75 -18.61
N GLU A 230 -7.95 -20.63 -17.68
CA GLU A 230 -7.47 -20.26 -16.34
C GLU A 230 -5.96 -20.39 -16.29
N LEU A 231 -5.30 -19.27 -15.98
CA LEU A 231 -3.85 -19.16 -15.83
C LEU A 231 -3.53 -19.02 -14.36
N PHE A 232 -3.56 -20.13 -13.62
CA PHE A 232 -3.24 -20.10 -12.19
C PHE A 232 -2.58 -21.41 -11.76
N GLY A 233 -1.42 -21.30 -11.11
CA GLY A 233 -0.57 -22.43 -10.75
C GLY A 233 -0.11 -23.29 -11.93
N GLY A 234 0.66 -24.34 -11.62
CA GLY A 234 1.03 -25.39 -12.57
C GLY A 234 1.87 -24.91 -13.77
N ALA A 235 1.59 -25.46 -14.95
CA ALA A 235 2.36 -25.21 -16.16
C ALA A 235 2.23 -23.75 -16.63
N ARG A 236 3.38 -23.14 -16.98
CA ARG A 236 3.47 -21.76 -17.50
C ARG A 236 2.98 -21.63 -18.94
N VAL A 237 2.85 -22.73 -19.66
CA VAL A 237 2.25 -22.78 -20.99
C VAL A 237 0.95 -23.57 -20.87
N ARG A 238 -0.16 -22.96 -21.29
CA ARG A 238 -1.48 -23.59 -21.31
C ARG A 238 -1.91 -23.82 -22.74
N GLU A 239 -2.24 -25.06 -23.06
CA GLU A 239 -2.82 -25.40 -24.36
C GLU A 239 -4.33 -25.24 -24.29
N VAL A 240 -4.91 -24.58 -25.29
CA VAL A 240 -6.36 -24.44 -25.44
C VAL A 240 -6.76 -24.80 -26.87
N ASP A 241 -7.79 -25.63 -26.99
CA ASP A 241 -8.37 -25.99 -28.27
C ASP A 241 -9.61 -25.13 -28.54
N ILE A 242 -9.50 -24.22 -29.51
CA ILE A 242 -10.57 -23.28 -29.93
C ILE A 242 -11.20 -23.77 -31.25
N THR A 243 -10.93 -25.01 -31.65
CA THR A 243 -11.50 -25.59 -32.89
C THR A 243 -12.94 -26.04 -32.72
N LYS A 244 -13.40 -26.29 -31.50
CA LYS A 244 -14.74 -26.81 -31.18
C LYS A 244 -15.76 -25.70 -31.04
#